data_AF-A0A6L5ZHE1-F1
#
_entry.id   AF-A0A6L5ZHE1-F1
#
_cell.length_a   1.000
_cell.length_b   1.000
_cell.length_c   1.000
_cell.angle_alpha   90.00
_cell.angle_beta   90.00
_cell.angle_gamma   90.00
#
_symmetry.space_group_name_H-M   'P 1'
#
loop_
_entity.id
_entity.type
_entity.pdbx_description
1 polymer ?
#
loop_
_entity_poly.entity_id
_entity_poly.type
_entity_poly.pdbx_seq_one_letter_code
_entity_poly.pdbx_strand_id
1 'polypeptide(L)'
;ESINPEELPQSFRVKPTSTDADVVSAVGTEFENMTGVYRVEYAEEYARQVQKSLSTLNSWVRLFGVALIFVSVLLIFNTIRTAVFARRREIEVMRLVGASNWFIRLPFMTEGMVQGLLGALAAAGLTWGFDALWKRNFVNQVSFELLNQIKWTGGDLWKAVIMILVVGAVTGAVGSGIAVGRYLRV
;
A
#
# COMPACT_ATOMS: atom_id res chain seq x y z
N GLU A 1 6.11 52.87 -17.72
CA GLU A 1 5.07 53.08 -16.70
C GLU A 1 5.21 52.03 -15.61
N SER A 2 5.63 52.46 -14.42
CA SER A 2 5.61 51.63 -13.22
C SER A 2 4.24 51.78 -12.57
N ILE A 3 3.46 50.71 -12.51
CA ILE A 3 2.13 50.69 -11.89
C ILE A 3 2.29 50.97 -10.40
N ASN A 4 1.49 51.88 -9.86
CA ASN A 4 1.56 52.30 -8.46
C ASN A 4 0.96 51.18 -7.57
N PRO A 5 1.58 50.77 -6.46
CA PRO A 5 1.07 49.65 -5.63
C PRO A 5 -0.36 49.84 -5.10
N GLU A 6 -0.83 51.09 -4.99
CA GLU A 6 -2.19 51.45 -4.57
C GLU A 6 -3.26 51.19 -5.65
N GLU A 7 -2.85 51.01 -6.91
CA GLU A 7 -3.73 50.72 -8.05
C GLU A 7 -3.96 49.20 -8.24
N LEU A 8 -3.25 48.36 -7.48
CA LEU A 8 -3.41 46.91 -7.54
C LEU A 8 -4.61 46.47 -6.69
N PRO A 9 -5.55 45.69 -7.25
CA PRO A 9 -6.66 45.14 -6.47
C PRO A 9 -6.12 44.27 -5.33
N GLN A 10 -6.76 44.34 -4.17
CA GLN A 10 -6.40 43.49 -3.03
C GLN A 10 -6.57 42.02 -3.39
N SER A 11 -5.54 41.21 -3.11
CA SER A 11 -5.57 39.76 -3.33
C SER A 11 -5.49 39.02 -2.00
N PHE A 12 -6.36 38.03 -1.84
CA PHE A 12 -6.36 37.12 -0.69
C PHE A 12 -5.94 35.73 -1.17
N ARG A 13 -4.99 35.11 -0.48
CA ARG A 13 -4.56 33.73 -0.77
C ARG A 13 -5.22 32.80 0.22
N VAL A 14 -6.12 31.95 -0.26
CA VAL A 14 -6.82 30.94 0.54
C VAL A 14 -6.23 29.58 0.22
N LYS A 15 -5.77 28.86 1.26
CA LYS A 15 -5.30 27.48 1.13
C LYS A 15 -6.37 26.53 1.67
N PRO A 16 -7.09 25.78 0.81
CA PRO A 16 -8.08 24.83 1.27
C PRO A 16 -7.43 23.69 2.07
N THR A 17 -8.16 23.15 3.04
CA THR A 17 -7.72 22.05 3.90
C THR A 17 -7.61 20.73 3.14
N SER A 18 -8.39 20.55 2.06
CA SER A 18 -8.28 19.43 1.13
C SER A 18 -7.63 19.85 -0.18
N THR A 19 -6.76 19.00 -0.72
CA THR A 19 -6.07 19.17 -2.01
C THR A 19 -6.86 18.56 -3.18
N ASP A 20 -8.06 18.03 -2.93
CA ASP A 20 -8.90 17.47 -3.99
C ASP A 20 -9.35 18.54 -4.97
N ALA A 21 -9.10 18.32 -6.26
CA ALA A 21 -9.41 19.28 -7.30
C ALA A 21 -10.91 19.66 -7.34
N ASP A 22 -11.79 18.72 -7.02
CA ASP A 22 -13.24 18.95 -6.97
C ASP A 22 -13.64 19.87 -5.81
N VAL A 23 -13.01 19.71 -4.64
CA VAL A 23 -13.22 20.57 -3.47
C VAL A 23 -12.67 21.96 -3.72
N VAL A 24 -11.50 22.06 -4.36
CA VAL A 24 -10.89 23.34 -4.76
C VAL A 24 -11.78 24.07 -5.76
N SER A 25 -12.34 23.38 -6.75
CA SER A 25 -13.27 23.99 -7.71
C SER A 25 -14.58 24.44 -7.06
N ALA A 26 -15.15 23.64 -6.15
CA ALA A 26 -16.40 23.99 -5.47
C ALA A 26 -16.25 25.25 -4.60
N VAL A 27 -15.15 25.33 -3.85
CA VAL A 27 -14.80 26.51 -3.03
C VAL A 27 -14.51 27.71 -3.92
N GLY A 28 -13.82 27.52 -5.06
CA GLY A 28 -13.58 28.57 -6.04
C GLY A 28 -14.88 29.18 -6.58
N THR A 29 -15.83 28.35 -6.99
CA THR A 29 -17.15 28.79 -7.47
C THR A 29 -17.97 29.47 -6.37
N GLU A 30 -17.84 29.03 -5.12
CA GLU A 30 -18.50 29.69 -3.98
C GLU A 30 -17.98 31.13 -3.80
N PHE A 31 -16.66 31.33 -3.84
CA PHE A 31 -16.04 32.64 -3.72
C PHE A 31 -16.29 33.55 -4.94
N GLU A 32 -16.36 33.01 -6.16
CA GLU A 32 -16.73 33.80 -7.35
C GLU A 32 -18.14 34.39 -7.27
N ASN A 33 -19.06 33.70 -6.60
CA ASN A 33 -20.44 34.16 -6.44
C ASN A 33 -20.63 35.15 -5.27
N MET A 34 -19.58 35.47 -4.51
CA MET A 34 -19.66 36.44 -3.42
C MET A 34 -19.59 37.88 -3.93
N THR A 35 -20.52 38.72 -3.47
CA THR A 35 -20.56 40.14 -3.80
C THR A 35 -19.27 40.84 -3.35
N GLY A 36 -18.54 41.47 -4.27
CA GLY A 36 -17.26 42.15 -4.01
C GLY A 36 -16.01 41.39 -4.46
N VAL A 37 -16.15 40.16 -4.97
CA VAL A 37 -15.04 39.39 -5.56
C VAL A 37 -14.99 39.65 -7.07
N TYR A 38 -13.85 40.17 -7.56
CA TYR A 38 -13.66 40.49 -8.98
C TYR A 38 -13.26 39.26 -9.81
N ARG A 39 -12.39 38.40 -9.27
CA ARG A 39 -11.88 37.20 -9.94
C ARG A 39 -11.28 36.24 -8.92
N VAL A 40 -11.57 34.94 -9.05
CA VAL A 40 -10.86 33.89 -8.32
C VAL A 40 -9.95 33.17 -9.30
N GLU A 41 -8.66 33.15 -9.04
CA GLU A 41 -7.69 32.43 -9.87
C GLU A 41 -7.23 31.19 -9.13
N TYR A 42 -7.58 30.03 -9.64
CA TYR A 42 -7.21 28.74 -9.07
C TYR A 42 -6.70 27.82 -10.18
N ALA A 43 -5.56 27.16 -9.92
CA ALA A 43 -4.88 26.30 -10.89
C ALA A 43 -5.56 24.92 -10.99
N GLU A 44 -6.86 24.91 -11.33
CA GLU A 44 -7.71 23.72 -11.39
C GLU A 44 -7.16 22.68 -12.36
N GLU A 45 -6.79 23.11 -13.57
CA GLU A 45 -6.38 22.21 -14.65
C GLU A 45 -5.04 21.52 -14.35
N TYR A 46 -4.08 22.26 -13.77
CA TYR A 46 -2.82 21.69 -13.30
C TYR A 46 -3.03 20.73 -12.12
N ALA A 47 -3.88 21.09 -11.15
CA ALA A 47 -4.20 20.23 -10.02
C ALA A 47 -4.91 18.94 -10.46
N ARG A 48 -5.90 19.03 -11.36
CA ARG A 48 -6.59 17.87 -11.94
C ARG A 48 -5.63 16.98 -12.72
N GLN A 49 -4.73 17.55 -13.52
CA GLN A 49 -3.77 16.76 -14.30
C GLN A 49 -2.78 16.01 -13.40
N VAL A 50 -2.26 16.65 -12.35
CA VAL A 50 -1.40 16.01 -11.35
C VAL A 50 -2.18 14.93 -10.60
N GLN A 51 -3.39 15.22 -10.13
CA GLN A 51 -4.20 14.26 -9.38
C GLN A 51 -4.58 13.04 -10.23
N LYS A 52 -4.95 13.23 -11.49
CA LYS A 52 -5.22 12.15 -12.45
C LYS A 52 -3.99 11.30 -12.74
N SER A 53 -2.81 11.91 -12.83
CA SER A 53 -1.55 11.19 -13.02
C SER A 53 -1.23 10.33 -11.80
N LEU A 54 -1.33 10.91 -10.59
CA LEU A 54 -1.12 10.20 -9.34
C LEU A 54 -2.14 9.08 -9.11
N SER A 55 -3.42 9.30 -9.43
CA SER A 55 -4.46 8.27 -9.31
C SER A 55 -4.24 7.10 -10.27
N THR A 56 -3.76 7.39 -11.48
CA THR A 56 -3.40 6.37 -12.47
C THR A 56 -2.21 5.55 -11.98
N LEU A 57 -1.14 6.21 -11.52
CA LEU A 57 0.03 5.55 -10.93
C LEU A 57 -0.35 4.69 -9.72
N ASN A 58 -1.15 5.21 -8.78
CA ASN A 58 -1.64 4.44 -7.63
C ASN A 58 -2.48 3.23 -8.04
N SER A 59 -3.21 3.30 -9.14
CA SER A 59 -3.98 2.16 -9.65
C SER A 59 -3.07 1.08 -10.23
N TRP A 60 -2.02 1.47 -10.97
CA TRP A 60 -0.99 0.55 -11.43
C TRP A 60 -0.24 -0.11 -10.28
N VAL A 61 0.21 0.67 -9.28
CA VAL A 61 0.92 0.12 -8.10
C VAL A 61 0.06 -0.89 -7.36
N ARG A 62 -1.25 -0.61 -7.18
CA ARG A 62 -2.19 -1.57 -6.57
C ARG A 62 -2.33 -2.84 -7.41
N LEU A 63 -2.46 -2.72 -8.73
CA LEU A 63 -2.55 -3.87 -9.63
C LEU A 63 -1.29 -4.75 -9.54
N PHE A 64 -0.10 -4.14 -9.58
CA PHE A 64 1.16 -4.84 -9.39
C PHE A 64 1.25 -5.52 -8.02
N GLY A 65 0.79 -4.86 -6.95
CA GLY A 65 0.73 -5.44 -5.61
C GLY A 65 -0.13 -6.71 -5.55
N VAL A 66 -1.32 -6.68 -6.15
CA VAL A 66 -2.20 -7.86 -6.24
C VAL A 66 -1.53 -8.98 -7.04
N ALA A 67 -0.89 -8.66 -8.16
CA ALA A 67 -0.17 -9.64 -8.97
C ALA A 67 0.97 -10.30 -8.18
N LEU A 68 1.73 -9.54 -7.38
CA LEU A 68 2.79 -10.06 -6.53
C LEU A 68 2.28 -10.99 -5.42
N ILE A 69 1.14 -10.65 -4.79
CA ILE A 69 0.49 -11.54 -3.83
C ILE A 69 0.13 -12.86 -4.51
N PHE A 70 -0.45 -12.81 -5.71
CA PHE A 70 -0.78 -14.01 -6.47
C PHE A 70 0.46 -14.87 -6.78
N VAL A 71 1.55 -14.25 -7.24
CA VAL A 71 2.84 -14.96 -7.47
C VAL A 71 3.36 -15.58 -6.18
N SER A 72 3.31 -14.86 -5.06
CA SER A 72 3.72 -15.38 -3.75
C SER A 72 2.93 -16.63 -3.36
N VAL A 73 1.60 -16.61 -3.51
CA VAL A 73 0.74 -17.78 -3.27
C VAL A 73 1.15 -18.96 -4.15
N LEU A 74 1.43 -18.74 -5.44
CA LEU A 74 1.87 -19.80 -6.35
C LEU A 74 3.21 -20.41 -5.94
N LEU A 75 4.16 -19.59 -5.49
CA LEU A 75 5.46 -20.07 -5.01
C LEU A 75 5.29 -20.91 -3.74
N ILE A 76 4.55 -20.40 -2.75
CA ILE A 76 4.23 -21.12 -1.52
C ILE A 76 3.52 -22.44 -1.84
N PHE A 77 2.56 -22.42 -2.76
CA PHE A 77 1.84 -23.61 -3.19
C PHE A 77 2.78 -24.68 -3.73
N ASN A 78 3.73 -24.30 -4.60
CA ASN A 78 4.69 -25.24 -5.18
C ASN A 78 5.67 -25.79 -4.14
N THR A 79 6.13 -24.94 -3.22
CA THR A 79 7.00 -25.35 -2.11
C THR A 79 6.30 -26.36 -1.20
N ILE A 80 5.08 -26.06 -0.76
CA ILE A 80 4.30 -26.94 0.12
C ILE A 80 3.93 -28.24 -0.58
N ARG A 81 3.57 -28.20 -1.87
CA ARG A 81 3.31 -29.42 -2.65
C ARG A 81 4.53 -30.35 -2.65
N THR A 82 5.73 -29.78 -2.77
CA THR A 82 6.99 -30.53 -2.76
C THR A 82 7.28 -31.10 -1.37
N ALA A 83 7.06 -30.31 -0.31
CA ALA A 83 7.22 -30.75 1.07
C ALA A 83 6.25 -31.88 1.45
N VAL A 84 4.98 -31.78 1.03
CA VAL A 84 3.96 -32.82 1.22
C VAL A 84 4.38 -34.13 0.53
N PHE A 85 4.89 -34.06 -0.70
CA PHE A 85 5.36 -35.24 -1.41
C PHE A 85 6.53 -35.93 -0.70
N ALA A 86 7.45 -35.15 -0.12
CA ALA A 86 8.57 -35.68 0.65
C ALA A 86 8.12 -36.37 1.95
N ARG A 87 7.06 -35.87 2.60
CA ARG A 87 6.50 -36.42 3.85
C ARG A 87 5.32 -37.37 3.64
N ARG A 88 5.11 -37.89 2.43
CA ARG A 88 3.92 -38.72 2.11
C ARG A 88 3.75 -39.95 3.01
N ARG A 89 4.83 -40.62 3.40
CA ARG A 89 4.79 -41.79 4.29
C ARG A 89 4.29 -41.43 5.68
N GLU A 90 4.70 -40.28 6.21
CA GLU A 90 4.22 -39.80 7.52
C GLU A 90 2.74 -39.47 7.47
N ILE A 91 2.29 -38.85 6.37
CA ILE A 91 0.88 -38.52 6.14
C ILE A 91 0.04 -39.80 6.03
N GLU A 92 0.54 -40.84 5.35
CA GLU A 92 -0.11 -42.15 5.28
C GLU A 92 -0.26 -42.77 6.68
N VAL A 93 0.80 -42.77 7.49
CA VAL A 93 0.74 -43.26 8.88
C VAL A 93 -0.28 -42.47 9.70
N MET A 94 -0.30 -41.14 9.60
CA MET A 94 -1.30 -40.30 10.28
C MET A 94 -2.73 -40.66 9.85
N ARG A 95 -2.96 -40.93 8.57
CA ARG A 95 -4.27 -41.38 8.05
C ARG A 95 -4.67 -42.75 8.60
N LEU A 96 -3.74 -43.69 8.72
CA LEU A 96 -4.00 -45.04 9.25
C LEU A 96 -4.43 -45.03 10.72
N VAL A 97 -3.95 -44.06 11.50
CA VAL A 97 -4.34 -43.87 12.91
C VAL A 97 -5.65 -43.04 13.04
N GLY A 98 -6.29 -42.67 11.92
CA GLY A 98 -7.56 -41.95 11.90
C GLY A 98 -7.45 -40.43 12.06
N ALA A 99 -6.28 -39.84 11.79
CA ALA A 99 -6.12 -38.40 11.86
C ALA A 99 -7.04 -37.66 10.86
N SER A 100 -7.66 -36.58 11.32
CA SER A 100 -8.52 -35.77 10.46
C SER A 100 -7.71 -35.02 9.40
N ASN A 101 -8.34 -34.70 8.26
CA ASN A 101 -7.71 -33.89 7.20
C ASN A 101 -7.23 -32.52 7.71
N TRP A 102 -7.86 -31.97 8.76
CA TRP A 102 -7.43 -30.72 9.38
C TRP A 102 -6.13 -30.89 10.17
N PHE A 103 -6.02 -31.99 10.92
CA PHE A 103 -4.81 -32.31 11.68
C PHE A 103 -3.58 -32.47 10.75
N ILE A 104 -3.78 -33.10 9.60
CA ILE A 104 -2.73 -33.24 8.58
C ILE A 104 -2.37 -31.89 7.93
N ARG A 105 -3.33 -30.97 7.77
CA ARG A 105 -3.11 -29.65 7.14
C ARG A 105 -2.40 -28.65 8.04
N LEU A 106 -2.69 -28.69 9.34
CA LEU A 106 -2.17 -27.74 10.32
C LEU A 106 -0.65 -27.53 10.25
N PRO A 107 0.22 -28.57 10.25
CA PRO A 107 1.67 -28.38 10.22
C PRO A 107 2.12 -27.64 8.95
N PHE A 108 1.59 -27.99 7.79
CA PHE A 108 1.92 -27.31 6.54
C PHE A 108 1.38 -25.88 6.48
N MET A 109 0.20 -25.63 7.07
CA MET A 109 -0.33 -24.28 7.20
C MET A 109 0.54 -23.40 8.08
N THR A 110 1.10 -23.96 9.16
CA THR A 110 2.05 -23.25 10.02
C THR A 110 3.38 -23.00 9.30
N GLU A 111 3.90 -23.96 8.53
CA GLU A 111 5.11 -23.75 7.71
C GLU A 111 4.91 -22.60 6.71
N GLY A 112 3.78 -22.59 5.98
CA GLY A 112 3.45 -21.52 5.05
C GLY A 112 3.24 -20.16 5.73
N MET A 113 2.57 -20.13 6.88
CA MET A 113 2.39 -18.91 7.67
C MET A 113 3.74 -18.36 8.15
N VAL A 114 4.64 -19.21 8.62
CA VAL A 114 6.00 -18.81 9.04
C VAL A 114 6.79 -18.25 7.86
N GLN A 115 6.73 -18.90 6.68
CA GLN A 115 7.35 -18.35 5.46
C GLN A 115 6.81 -16.97 5.10
N GLY A 116 5.48 -16.79 5.15
CA GLY A 116 4.82 -15.51 4.91
C GLY A 116 5.21 -14.42 5.93
N LEU A 117 5.27 -14.79 7.21
CA LEU A 117 5.69 -13.88 8.29
C LEU A 117 7.16 -13.47 8.18
N LEU A 118 8.06 -14.40 7.87
CA LEU A 118 9.48 -14.08 7.67
C LEU A 118 9.68 -13.12 6.50
N GLY A 119 8.97 -13.36 5.38
CA GLY A 119 8.98 -12.43 4.25
C GLY A 119 8.43 -11.05 4.62
N ALA A 120 7.35 -11.01 5.40
CA ALA A 120 6.75 -9.75 5.86
C ALA A 120 7.63 -8.99 6.85
N LEU A 121 8.33 -9.68 7.75
CA LEU A 121 9.32 -9.09 8.67
C LEU A 121 10.50 -8.49 7.89
N ALA A 122 11.00 -9.20 6.89
CA ALA A 122 12.03 -8.67 6.00
C ALA A 122 11.54 -7.42 5.25
N ALA A 123 10.32 -7.45 4.71
CA ALA A 123 9.71 -6.30 4.05
C ALA A 123 9.49 -5.11 4.99
N ALA A 124 9.09 -5.35 6.24
CA ALA A 124 8.96 -4.31 7.26
C ALA A 124 10.30 -3.64 7.57
N GLY A 125 11.37 -4.42 7.74
CA GLY A 125 12.73 -3.91 7.92
C GLY A 125 13.20 -3.06 6.73
N LEU A 126 12.93 -3.52 5.50
CA LEU A 126 13.23 -2.77 4.28
C LEU A 126 12.43 -1.47 4.19
N THR A 127 11.16 -1.48 4.62
CA THR A 127 10.30 -0.28 4.62
C THR A 127 10.83 0.78 5.57
N TRP A 128 11.26 0.40 6.79
CA TRP A 128 11.91 1.33 7.71
C TRP A 128 13.26 1.82 7.20
N GLY A 129 14.09 0.92 6.67
CA GLY A 129 15.38 1.30 6.08
C GLY A 129 15.21 2.30 4.94
N PHE A 130 14.22 2.08 4.08
CA PHE A 130 13.88 2.98 2.99
C PHE A 130 13.41 4.34 3.50
N ASP A 131 12.48 4.40 4.47
CA ASP A 131 12.00 5.67 5.05
C ASP A 131 13.15 6.47 5.70
N ALA A 132 14.05 5.80 6.42
CA ALA A 132 15.20 6.45 7.05
C ALA A 132 16.17 7.04 6.01
N LEU A 133 16.50 6.28 4.96
CA LEU A 133 17.36 6.76 3.87
C LEU A 133 16.70 7.88 3.06
N TRP A 134 15.39 7.77 2.82
CA TRP A 134 14.60 8.77 2.10
C TRP A 134 14.61 10.12 2.84
N LYS A 135 14.31 10.10 4.15
CA LYS A 135 14.35 11.29 5.01
C LYS A 135 15.74 11.92 5.04
N ARG A 136 16.79 11.09 5.18
CA ARG A 136 18.19 11.56 5.26
C ARG A 136 18.68 12.21 3.96
N ASN A 137 18.44 11.59 2.81
CA ASN A 137 19.07 11.99 1.55
C ASN A 137 18.26 13.06 0.80
N PHE A 138 16.92 13.03 0.89
CA PHE A 138 16.09 13.91 0.08
C PHE A 138 15.44 15.00 0.92
N VAL A 139 14.79 14.66 2.03
CA VAL A 139 13.98 15.66 2.73
C VAL A 139 14.79 16.57 3.66
N ASN A 140 15.88 16.07 4.24
CA ASN A 140 16.73 16.89 5.11
C ASN A 140 17.78 17.70 4.35
N GLN A 141 18.08 17.36 3.09
CA GLN A 141 19.08 18.06 2.28
C GLN A 141 18.47 19.04 1.27
N VAL A 142 17.22 18.82 0.84
CA VAL A 142 16.58 19.65 -0.18
C VAL A 142 15.33 20.31 0.41
N SER A 143 15.31 21.64 0.48
CA SER A 143 14.23 22.49 1.01
C SER A 143 13.01 22.57 0.08
N PHE A 144 12.65 21.47 -0.61
CA PHE A 144 11.38 21.39 -1.33
C PHE A 144 10.25 21.11 -0.35
N GLU A 145 9.41 22.12 -0.07
CA GLU A 145 8.17 21.96 0.69
C GLU A 145 7.26 20.85 0.14
N LEU A 146 7.31 20.60 -1.18
CA LEU A 146 6.56 19.52 -1.84
C LEU A 146 7.00 18.12 -1.39
N LEU A 147 8.30 17.89 -1.18
CA LEU A 147 8.80 16.59 -0.70
C LEU A 147 8.50 16.37 0.78
N ASN A 148 8.35 17.44 1.54
CA ASN A 148 7.98 17.40 2.95
C ASN A 148 6.54 16.89 3.15
N GLN A 149 5.66 17.03 2.15
CA GLN A 149 4.31 16.47 2.15
C GLN A 149 4.25 14.98 1.80
N ILE A 150 5.33 14.39 1.27
CA ILE A 150 5.44 12.95 0.99
C ILE A 150 6.02 12.19 2.20
N LYS A 151 6.26 12.89 3.33
CA LYS A 151 6.78 12.25 4.54
C LYS A 151 5.72 11.35 5.17
N TRP A 152 6.12 10.10 5.39
CA TRP A 152 5.35 9.20 6.21
C TRP A 152 5.48 9.61 7.68
N THR A 153 4.33 9.89 8.30
CA THR A 153 4.24 10.11 9.74
C THR A 153 4.57 8.79 10.45
N GLY A 154 5.13 8.86 11.67
CA GLY A 154 5.45 7.65 12.45
C GLY A 154 4.25 6.71 12.60
N GLY A 155 3.05 7.25 12.80
CA GLY A 155 1.81 6.46 12.88
C GLY A 155 1.43 5.73 11.59
N ASP A 156 1.69 6.33 10.43
CA ASP A 156 1.36 5.73 9.13
C ASP A 156 2.32 4.61 8.76
N LEU A 157 3.60 4.73 9.15
CA LEU A 157 4.58 3.65 9.01
C LEU A 157 4.19 2.41 9.81
N TRP A 158 3.79 2.58 11.06
CA TRP A 158 3.36 1.45 11.89
C TRP A 158 2.12 0.74 11.33
N LYS A 159 1.14 1.51 10.84
CA LYS A 159 -0.04 0.94 10.17
C LYS A 159 0.35 0.11 8.96
N ALA A 160 1.26 0.59 8.12
CA ALA A 160 1.72 -0.15 6.95
C ALA A 160 2.51 -1.41 7.33
N VAL A 161 3.40 -1.34 8.32
CA VAL A 161 4.13 -2.51 8.82
C VAL A 161 3.17 -3.58 9.33
N ILE A 162 2.17 -3.19 10.13
CA ILE A 162 1.14 -4.12 10.61
C ILE A 162 0.37 -4.73 9.45
N MET A 163 -0.02 -3.92 8.46
CA MET A 163 -0.72 -4.41 7.27
C MET A 163 0.12 -5.43 6.49
N ILE A 164 1.42 -5.18 6.30
CA ILE A 164 2.34 -6.09 5.62
C ILE A 164 2.45 -7.42 6.39
N LEU A 165 2.56 -7.37 7.72
CA LEU A 165 2.60 -8.56 8.57
C LEU A 165 1.32 -9.39 8.46
N VAL A 166 0.16 -8.74 8.53
CA VAL A 166 -1.15 -9.40 8.40
C VAL A 166 -1.30 -10.02 7.01
N VAL A 167 -1.01 -9.26 5.95
CA VAL A 167 -1.12 -9.74 4.57
C VAL A 167 -0.16 -10.90 4.32
N GLY A 168 1.09 -10.81 4.78
CA GLY A 168 2.08 -11.88 4.65
C GLY A 168 1.66 -13.16 5.37
N ALA A 169 1.20 -13.04 6.62
CA ALA A 169 0.71 -14.19 7.40
C ALA A 169 -0.49 -14.87 6.73
N VAL A 170 -1.48 -14.07 6.30
CA VAL A 170 -2.70 -14.57 5.64
C VAL A 170 -2.33 -15.23 4.31
N THR A 171 -1.49 -14.59 3.50
CA THR A 171 -1.04 -15.14 2.21
C THR A 171 -0.31 -16.47 2.40
N GLY A 172 0.56 -16.54 3.41
CA GLY A 172 1.26 -17.77 3.83
C GLY A 172 0.33 -18.90 4.24
N ALA A 173 -0.62 -18.63 5.13
CA ALA A 173 -1.58 -19.60 5.64
C ALA A 173 -2.57 -20.08 4.56
N VAL A 174 -3.06 -19.16 3.73
CA VAL A 174 -4.00 -19.48 2.64
C VAL A 174 -3.31 -20.26 1.53
N GLY A 175 -2.13 -19.83 1.08
CA GLY A 175 -1.41 -20.50 0.01
C GLY A 175 -1.02 -21.93 0.35
N SER A 176 -0.55 -22.16 1.58
CA SER A 176 -0.24 -23.51 2.09
C SER A 176 -1.49 -24.37 2.30
N GLY A 177 -2.56 -23.81 2.86
CA GLY A 177 -3.82 -24.53 3.06
C GLY A 177 -4.45 -25.03 1.75
N ILE A 178 -4.42 -24.20 0.70
CA ILE A 178 -4.88 -24.56 -0.65
C ILE A 178 -4.02 -25.71 -1.21
N ALA A 179 -2.70 -25.65 -1.03
CA ALA A 179 -1.78 -26.65 -1.55
C ALA A 179 -2.04 -28.05 -1.00
N VAL A 180 -2.14 -28.17 0.33
CA VAL A 180 -2.36 -29.45 1.01
C VAL A 180 -3.76 -29.97 0.72
N GLY A 181 -4.77 -29.08 0.72
CA GLY A 181 -6.15 -29.47 0.49
C GLY A 181 -6.40 -30.07 -0.88
N ARG A 182 -5.63 -29.64 -1.89
CA ARG A 182 -5.67 -30.22 -3.24
C ARG A 182 -5.00 -31.59 -3.31
N TYR A 183 -3.93 -31.82 -2.55
CA TYR A 183 -3.25 -33.12 -2.51
C TYR A 183 -4.05 -34.19 -1.76
N LEU A 184 -4.69 -33.83 -0.65
CA LEU A 184 -5.45 -34.78 0.17
C LEU A 184 -6.79 -35.24 -0.44
N ARG A 185 -7.30 -34.55 -1.47
CA ARG A 185 -8.54 -34.91 -2.18
C ARG A 185 -8.33 -35.97 -3.28
N VAL A 186 -7.08 -36.31 -3.59
CA VAL A 186 -6.69 -37.42 -4.47
C VAL A 186 -6.31 -38.61 -3.61
#